data_AF-A0A1S3Y7Z8-F1
#
_entry.id   AF-A0A1S3Y7Z8-F1
#
_cell.length_a   1.000
_cell.length_b   1.000
_cell.length_c   1.000
_cell.angle_alpha   90.00
_cell.angle_beta   90.00
_cell.angle_gamma   90.00
#
_symmetry.space_group_name_H-M   'P 1'
#
loop_
_entity.id
_entity.type
_entity.pdbx_description
1 polymer ?
#
loop_
_entity_poly.entity_id
_entity_poly.type
_entity_poly.pdbx_seq_one_letter_code
_entity_poly.pdbx_strand_id
1 'polypeptide(L)'
;MEIWPGKPYRFLLWNPSTRESIILPHLEFSDEELYAYGLGYDSTNDDYKVVKIDINDQVDEILALKSGSWKRIHETSGRVDYYRRCEGECLAFVHGTFHWYGYSGGRVVVSLNISSEKYEIIPFPETSGLQISSDDELGVSVLGGMLCVYFSNEITFNLWAMKTYGVKESWTNLFTIPTNEQHPTPMYRFSNGEVLLNVYC
;
A
#
# COMPACT_ATOMS: atom_id res chain seq x y z
N MET A 1 26.07 31.17 15.13
CA MET A 1 25.26 30.66 14.02
C MET A 1 24.09 29.96 14.67
N GLU A 2 22.98 30.67 14.85
CA GLU A 2 21.78 30.12 15.49
C GLU A 2 21.07 29.23 14.45
N ILE A 3 21.07 27.93 14.73
CA ILE A 3 20.31 26.94 13.96
C ILE A 3 18.87 27.08 14.44
N TRP A 4 17.99 27.62 13.60
CA TRP A 4 16.56 27.57 13.86
C TRP A 4 16.12 26.11 13.75
N PRO A 5 15.55 25.48 14.80
CA PRO A 5 14.97 24.16 14.66
C PRO A 5 13.84 24.26 13.63
N GLY A 6 13.90 23.42 12.59
CA GLY A 6 12.85 23.32 11.58
C GLY A 6 11.50 23.12 12.26
N LYS A 7 10.46 23.83 11.79
CA LYS A 7 9.11 23.61 12.30
C LYS A 7 8.71 22.18 11.93
N PRO A 8 8.22 21.37 12.89
CA PRO A 8 7.80 20.02 12.60
C PRO A 8 6.61 20.02 11.63
N TYR A 9 6.61 19.09 10.68
CA TYR A 9 5.49 18.92 9.76
C TYR A 9 4.25 18.47 10.55
N ARG A 10 3.12 19.13 10.30
CA ARG A 10 1.82 18.73 10.87
C ARG A 10 0.99 18.05 9.79
N PHE A 11 0.52 16.84 10.10
CA PHE A 11 -0.41 16.12 9.23
C PHE A 11 -1.85 16.52 9.55
N LEU A 12 -2.65 16.68 8.50
CA LEU A 12 -4.07 16.97 8.58
C LEU A 12 -4.83 15.79 7.98
N LEU A 13 -5.71 15.19 8.77
CA LEU A 13 -6.72 14.30 8.22
C LEU A 13 -7.94 15.14 7.86
N TRP A 14 -8.32 15.13 6.59
CA TRP A 14 -9.47 15.87 6.08
C TRP A 14 -10.52 14.91 5.55
N ASN A 15 -11.78 15.12 5.95
CA ASN A 15 -12.93 14.45 5.39
C ASN A 15 -13.62 15.40 4.40
N PRO A 16 -13.47 15.21 3.07
CA PRO A 16 -14.07 16.10 2.08
C PRO A 16 -15.61 16.10 2.11
N SER A 17 -16.21 14.97 2.49
CA SER A 17 -17.67 14.78 2.49
C SER A 17 -18.34 15.55 3.62
N THR A 18 -17.73 15.60 4.81
CA THR A 18 -18.24 16.36 5.97
C THR A 18 -17.62 17.75 6.08
N ARG A 19 -16.53 18.01 5.35
CA ARG A 19 -15.68 19.21 5.44
C ARG A 19 -15.01 19.38 6.80
N GLU A 20 -14.95 18.32 7.60
CA GLU A 20 -14.27 18.32 8.89
C GLU A 20 -12.80 17.93 8.71
N SER A 21 -11.97 18.42 9.63
CA SER A 21 -10.55 18.10 9.63
C SER A 21 -10.01 17.97 11.03
N ILE A 22 -9.07 17.06 11.22
CA ILE A 22 -8.39 16.82 12.49
C ILE A 22 -6.89 16.96 12.24
N ILE A 23 -6.23 17.78 13.06
CA ILE A 23 -4.77 17.84 13.09
C ILE A 23 -4.29 16.60 13.83
N LEU A 24 -3.48 15.78 13.17
CA LEU A 24 -2.92 14.60 13.79
C LEU A 24 -1.89 15.01 14.86
N PRO A 25 -1.78 14.25 15.97
CA PRO A 25 -0.74 14.46 16.96
C PRO A 25 0.63 14.44 16.28
N HIS A 26 1.56 15.18 16.88
CA HIS A 26 2.94 15.26 16.40
C HIS A 26 3.53 13.85 16.27
N LEU A 27 4.28 13.61 15.19
CA LEU A 27 5.02 12.37 15.00
C LEU A 27 6.07 12.28 16.10
N GLU A 28 6.01 11.27 16.96
CA GLU A 28 6.97 11.16 18.06
C GLU A 28 8.40 10.86 17.54
N PHE A 29 8.53 10.32 16.32
CA PHE A 29 9.79 9.82 15.78
C PHE A 29 10.05 10.28 14.33
N SER A 30 11.03 11.18 14.20
CA SER A 30 11.76 11.60 12.97
C SER A 30 11.03 12.48 11.93
N ASP A 31 11.79 13.45 11.40
CA ASP A 31 11.41 14.55 10.49
C ASP A 31 12.04 14.43 9.08
N GLU A 32 12.72 13.32 8.71
CA GLU A 32 13.59 13.30 7.50
C GLU A 32 13.58 12.03 6.62
N GLU A 33 12.56 11.16 6.64
CA GLU A 33 12.55 9.94 5.80
C GLU A 33 11.35 9.81 4.86
N LEU A 34 11.52 8.98 3.82
CA LEU A 34 10.48 8.63 2.86
C LEU A 34 9.48 7.67 3.53
N TYR A 35 8.31 8.19 3.90
CA TYR A 35 7.24 7.39 4.50
C TYR A 35 6.07 7.17 3.53
N ALA A 36 5.40 6.03 3.67
CA ALA A 36 4.07 5.79 3.12
C ALA A 36 3.02 5.93 4.23
N TYR A 37 1.94 6.65 3.96
CA TYR A 37 0.83 6.82 4.89
C TYR A 37 -0.42 6.12 4.36
N GLY A 38 -1.15 5.46 5.25
CA GLY A 38 -2.38 4.76 4.92
C GLY A 38 -3.45 5.04 5.97
N LEU A 39 -4.69 5.25 5.54
CA LEU A 39 -5.85 5.38 6.42
C LEU A 39 -6.74 4.14 6.25
N GLY A 40 -7.11 3.51 7.36
CA GLY A 40 -7.91 2.29 7.37
C GLY A 40 -8.92 2.29 8.51
N TYR A 41 -10.05 1.63 8.31
CA TYR A 41 -11.06 1.44 9.34
C TYR A 41 -10.89 0.08 10.00
N ASP A 42 -10.63 0.07 11.30
CA ASP A 42 -10.52 -1.10 12.16
C ASP A 42 -11.89 -1.43 12.74
N SER A 43 -12.60 -2.35 12.09
CA SER A 43 -13.92 -2.80 12.55
C SER A 43 -13.88 -3.55 13.88
N THR A 44 -12.73 -4.10 14.29
CA THR A 44 -12.59 -4.84 15.55
C THR A 44 -12.62 -3.88 16.74
N ASN A 45 -11.95 -2.74 16.60
CA ASN A 45 -11.87 -1.70 17.63
C ASN A 45 -12.80 -0.50 17.38
N ASP A 46 -13.59 -0.56 16.29
CA ASP A 46 -14.49 0.50 15.85
C ASP A 46 -13.74 1.84 15.69
N ASP A 47 -12.53 1.84 15.12
CA ASP A 47 -11.68 3.03 15.06
C ASP A 47 -11.09 3.23 13.66
N TYR A 48 -10.85 4.47 13.29
CA TYR A 48 -9.99 4.77 12.16
C TYR A 48 -8.55 4.80 12.64
N LYS A 49 -7.65 4.20 11.86
CA LYS A 49 -6.23 4.19 12.14
C LYS A 49 -5.44 4.73 10.96
N VAL A 50 -4.40 5.51 11.27
CA VAL A 50 -3.41 5.94 10.30
C VAL A 50 -2.16 5.12 10.53
N VAL A 51 -1.66 4.44 9.49
CA VAL A 51 -0.34 3.80 9.51
C VAL A 51 0.67 4.70 8.84
N LYS A 52 1.88 4.70 9.38
CA LYS A 52 3.07 5.31 8.81
C LYS A 52 4.09 4.19 8.65
N ILE A 53 4.34 3.84 7.40
CA ILE A 53 5.26 2.78 7.01
C ILE A 53 6.57 3.43 6.59
N ASP A 54 7.65 3.04 7.24
CA ASP A 54 9.00 3.44 6.86
C ASP A 54 9.50 2.61 5.68
N ILE A 55 9.85 3.30 4.59
CA ILE A 55 10.34 2.67 3.37
C ILE A 55 11.75 2.08 3.58
N ASN A 56 12.53 2.63 4.49
CA ASN A 56 13.88 2.16 4.84
C ASN A 56 13.88 1.10 5.95
N ASP A 57 12.71 0.59 6.33
CA ASP A 57 12.54 -0.53 7.24
C ASP A 57 13.06 -0.31 8.68
N GLN A 58 13.05 0.93 9.19
CA GLN A 58 13.50 1.17 10.58
C GLN A 58 12.37 1.02 11.58
N VAL A 59 11.33 1.86 11.48
CA VAL A 59 10.27 1.91 12.49
C VAL A 59 8.93 2.27 11.85
N ASP A 60 7.98 1.36 11.99
CA ASP A 60 6.59 1.61 11.66
C ASP A 60 5.78 2.11 12.84
N GLU A 61 4.81 2.96 12.52
CA GLU A 61 3.94 3.56 13.51
C GLU A 61 2.48 3.45 13.11
N ILE A 62 1.62 3.37 14.12
CA ILE A 62 0.17 3.39 13.95
C ILE A 62 -0.44 4.39 14.93
N LEU A 63 -1.34 5.23 14.42
CA LEU A 63 -2.15 6.16 15.18
C LEU A 63 -3.58 5.64 15.23
N ALA A 64 -4.10 5.46 16.43
CA ALA A 64 -5.52 5.24 16.67
C ALA A 64 -6.21 6.60 16.86
N LEU A 65 -7.21 6.93 16.04
CA LEU A 65 -7.86 8.25 16.09
C LEU A 65 -8.64 8.47 17.38
N LYS A 66 -9.28 7.42 17.93
CA LYS A 66 -9.99 7.51 19.21
C LYS A 66 -9.09 7.88 20.38
N SER A 67 -7.87 7.33 20.44
CA SER A 67 -6.92 7.66 21.52
C SER A 67 -6.07 8.90 21.21
N GLY A 68 -5.92 9.26 19.93
CA GLY A 68 -5.11 10.39 19.50
C GLY A 68 -3.63 10.22 19.80
N SER A 69 -3.13 8.98 19.81
CA SER A 69 -1.74 8.65 20.17
C SER A 69 -1.08 7.75 19.12
N TRP A 70 0.12 8.12 18.69
CA TRP A 70 0.99 7.25 17.91
C TRP A 70 1.56 6.14 18.81
N LYS A 71 1.81 4.98 18.22
CA LYS A 71 2.64 3.94 18.82
C LYS A 71 3.46 3.24 17.77
N ARG A 72 4.62 2.72 18.17
CA ARG A 72 5.48 1.90 17.32
C ARG A 72 4.91 0.49 17.20
N ILE A 73 5.01 -0.07 16.00
CA ILE A 73 4.73 -1.48 15.74
C ILE A 73 6.02 -2.26 16.03
N HIS A 74 6.06 -2.99 17.15
CA HIS A 74 7.26 -3.68 17.61
C HIS A 74 7.44 -5.09 17.02
N GLU A 75 6.36 -5.73 16.61
CA GLU A 75 6.41 -7.03 15.93
C GLU A 75 6.87 -6.81 14.49
N THR A 76 8.02 -7.35 14.11
CA THR A 76 8.56 -7.22 12.74
C THR A 76 8.65 -8.56 12.02
N SER A 77 8.17 -9.66 12.63
CA SER A 77 8.15 -10.97 11.99
C SER A 77 7.29 -10.94 10.73
N GLY A 78 7.90 -11.20 9.57
CA GLY A 78 7.22 -11.17 8.27
C GLY A 78 7.22 -9.79 7.59
N ARG A 79 7.77 -8.76 8.25
CA ARG A 79 8.11 -7.49 7.62
C ARG A 79 9.33 -7.69 6.72
N VAL A 80 9.28 -7.08 5.55
CA VAL A 80 10.37 -7.11 4.56
C VAL A 80 10.48 -5.74 3.89
N ASP A 81 11.63 -5.48 3.27
CA ASP A 81 11.92 -4.23 2.59
C ASP A 81 10.75 -3.75 1.72
N TYR A 82 10.26 -2.55 2.04
CA TYR A 82 9.25 -1.88 1.24
C TYR A 82 9.91 -1.45 -0.07
N TYR A 83 9.45 -2.01 -1.18
CA TYR A 83 10.04 -1.69 -2.48
C TYR A 83 9.14 -0.72 -3.24
N ARG A 84 9.39 0.59 -3.07
CA ARG A 84 8.68 1.63 -3.81
C ARG A 84 9.24 1.75 -5.23
N ARG A 85 8.51 1.26 -6.23
CA ARG A 85 8.83 1.51 -7.64
C ARG A 85 7.73 2.14 -8.48
N CYS A 86 6.54 2.35 -7.92
CA CYS A 86 5.45 3.05 -8.60
C CYS A 86 4.99 4.29 -7.83
N GLU A 87 4.43 5.24 -8.57
CA GLU A 87 3.75 6.43 -8.04
C GLU A 87 2.31 6.15 -7.55
N GLY A 88 1.83 4.91 -7.73
CA GLY A 88 0.48 4.47 -7.35
C GLY A 88 0.22 4.36 -5.83
N GLU A 89 -0.93 3.80 -5.47
CA GLU A 89 -1.33 3.61 -4.06
C GLU A 89 -0.24 2.88 -3.28
N CYS A 90 0.37 3.59 -2.33
CA CYS A 90 1.48 3.05 -1.57
C CYS A 90 1.05 2.02 -0.52
N LEU A 91 -0.25 1.94 -0.18
CA LEU A 91 -0.78 1.04 0.83
C LEU A 91 -2.24 0.66 0.51
N ALA A 92 -2.42 -0.37 -0.31
CA ALA A 92 -3.72 -0.89 -0.69
C ALA A 92 -4.45 -1.46 0.54
N PHE A 93 -5.63 -0.91 0.89
CA PHE A 93 -6.36 -1.31 2.09
C PHE A 93 -7.60 -2.16 1.77
N VAL A 94 -7.58 -3.43 2.16
CA VAL A 94 -8.70 -4.36 1.98
C VAL A 94 -8.72 -5.39 3.11
N HIS A 95 -9.90 -5.87 3.50
CA HIS A 95 -10.04 -6.87 4.58
C HIS A 95 -9.33 -6.51 5.90
N GLY A 96 -9.40 -5.23 6.31
CA GLY A 96 -8.80 -4.76 7.57
C GLY A 96 -7.26 -4.76 7.56
N THR A 97 -6.65 -4.81 6.39
CA THR A 97 -5.22 -5.05 6.22
C THR A 97 -4.66 -4.13 5.15
N PHE A 98 -3.53 -3.49 5.41
CA PHE A 98 -2.76 -2.75 4.41
C PHE A 98 -1.85 -3.68 3.64
N HIS A 99 -1.68 -3.44 2.35
CA HIS A 99 -0.88 -4.26 1.46
C HIS A 99 0.05 -3.41 0.61
N TRP A 100 1.26 -3.90 0.43
CA TRP A 100 2.24 -3.31 -0.47
C TRP A 100 3.13 -4.38 -1.08
N TYR A 101 3.86 -3.98 -2.10
CA TYR A 101 4.83 -4.85 -2.76
C TYR A 101 6.14 -4.88 -1.97
N GLY A 102 6.71 -6.08 -1.81
CA GLY A 102 7.99 -6.29 -1.14
C GLY A 102 8.80 -7.42 -1.77
N TYR A 103 10.00 -7.62 -1.23
CA TYR A 103 10.93 -8.64 -1.71
C TYR A 103 11.48 -9.51 -0.56
N SER A 104 11.35 -10.83 -0.69
CA SER A 104 11.84 -11.81 0.29
C SER A 104 12.29 -13.09 -0.39
N GLY A 105 13.53 -13.10 -0.91
CA GLY A 105 14.02 -14.19 -1.77
C GLY A 105 13.21 -14.37 -3.07
N GLY A 106 12.34 -13.40 -3.39
CA GLY A 106 11.35 -13.43 -4.46
C GLY A 106 10.29 -12.35 -4.24
N ARG A 107 9.42 -12.15 -5.24
CA ARG A 107 8.33 -11.17 -5.17
C ARG A 107 7.28 -11.63 -4.16
N VAL A 108 6.83 -10.71 -3.31
CA VAL A 108 5.79 -10.97 -2.33
C VAL A 108 4.86 -9.76 -2.20
N VAL A 109 3.65 -10.00 -1.70
CA VAL A 109 2.79 -8.94 -1.18
C VAL A 109 2.90 -8.98 0.33
N VAL A 110 3.38 -7.90 0.91
CA VAL A 110 3.42 -7.72 2.37
C VAL A 110 2.07 -7.22 2.81
N SER A 111 1.62 -7.71 3.95
CA SER A 111 0.35 -7.30 4.53
C SER A 111 0.54 -6.94 6.00
N LEU A 112 -0.16 -5.90 6.48
CA LEU A 112 -0.18 -5.46 7.88
C LEU A 112 -1.62 -5.35 8.34
N ASN A 113 -2.03 -6.23 9.25
CA ASN A 113 -3.36 -6.19 9.83
C ASN A 113 -3.44 -5.07 10.87
N ILE A 114 -4.38 -4.15 10.71
CA ILE A 114 -4.42 -2.93 11.54
C ILE A 114 -4.93 -3.18 12.96
N SER A 115 -5.61 -4.30 13.18
CA SER A 115 -6.15 -4.66 14.49
C SER A 115 -5.17 -5.48 15.30
N SER A 116 -4.50 -6.45 14.67
CA SER A 116 -3.54 -7.33 15.35
C SER A 116 -2.10 -6.82 15.29
N GLU A 117 -1.82 -5.85 14.42
CA GLU A 117 -0.49 -5.26 14.20
C GLU A 117 0.55 -6.32 13.80
N LYS A 118 0.10 -7.33 13.04
CA LYS A 118 0.93 -8.42 12.55
C LYS A 118 1.18 -8.29 11.06
N TYR A 119 2.40 -8.59 10.67
CA TYR A 119 2.79 -8.72 9.28
C TYR A 119 2.57 -10.15 8.80
N GLU A 120 2.09 -10.28 7.57
CA GLU A 120 2.03 -11.56 6.88
C GLU A 120 2.50 -11.39 5.44
N ILE A 121 3.13 -12.44 4.91
CA ILE A 121 3.58 -12.48 3.52
C ILE A 121 2.55 -13.28 2.72
N ILE A 122 1.97 -12.63 1.73
CA ILE A 122 1.11 -13.25 0.73
C ILE A 122 1.97 -13.60 -0.49
N PRO A 123 1.97 -14.86 -0.95
CA PRO A 123 2.68 -15.23 -2.16
C PRO A 123 2.20 -14.44 -3.37
N PHE A 124 3.14 -13.88 -4.12
CA PHE A 124 2.85 -13.22 -5.40
C PHE A 124 2.30 -14.24 -6.41
N PRO A 125 1.41 -13.84 -7.34
CA PRO A 125 0.89 -14.76 -8.36
C PRO A 125 2.01 -15.45 -9.14
N GLU A 126 1.76 -16.71 -9.50
CA GLU A 126 2.66 -17.46 -10.37
C GLU A 126 2.63 -16.82 -11.76
N THR A 127 3.70 -16.12 -12.08
CA THR A 127 3.89 -15.38 -13.33
C THR A 127 4.79 -16.16 -14.29
N SER A 128 4.81 -17.49 -14.17
CA SER A 128 5.63 -18.42 -14.96
C SER A 128 5.48 -18.13 -16.45
N GLY A 129 6.58 -17.72 -17.10
CA GLY A 129 6.59 -17.36 -18.53
C GLY A 129 6.59 -15.85 -18.82
N LEU A 130 6.36 -15.01 -17.82
CA LEU A 130 6.53 -13.56 -17.92
C LEU A 130 7.97 -13.20 -17.50
N GLN A 131 8.72 -12.63 -18.42
CA GLN A 131 10.04 -12.04 -18.13
C GLN A 131 9.78 -10.72 -17.40
N ILE A 132 9.67 -10.81 -16.07
CA ILE A 132 9.54 -9.61 -15.24
C ILE A 132 10.93 -9.25 -14.75
N SER A 133 11.43 -8.09 -15.17
CA SER A 133 12.78 -7.62 -14.83
C SER A 133 12.79 -6.95 -13.44
N SER A 134 13.98 -6.55 -12.98
CA SER A 134 14.08 -5.64 -11.82
C SER A 134 13.57 -4.24 -12.15
N ASP A 135 13.56 -3.86 -13.43
CA ASP A 135 13.22 -2.52 -13.92
C ASP A 135 11.74 -2.33 -14.22
N ASP A 136 10.95 -3.39 -14.09
CA ASP A 136 9.52 -3.35 -14.28
C ASP A 136 8.83 -2.59 -13.14
N GLU A 137 7.84 -1.80 -13.54
CA GLU A 137 6.95 -1.14 -12.59
C GLU A 137 5.99 -2.15 -11.98
N LEU A 138 5.88 -2.17 -10.65
CA LEU A 138 5.12 -3.13 -9.86
C LEU A 138 4.33 -2.40 -8.78
N GLY A 139 3.07 -2.79 -8.59
CA GLY A 139 2.26 -2.23 -7.51
C GLY A 139 1.14 -3.12 -7.05
N VAL A 140 0.52 -2.69 -5.96
CA VAL A 140 -0.64 -3.33 -5.33
C VAL A 140 -1.79 -2.34 -5.34
N SER A 141 -3.01 -2.81 -5.55
CA SER A 141 -4.21 -1.97 -5.58
C SER A 141 -5.42 -2.74 -5.05
N VAL A 142 -6.54 -2.04 -4.84
CA VAL A 142 -7.82 -2.65 -4.50
C VAL A 142 -8.84 -2.32 -5.57
N LEU A 143 -9.35 -3.35 -6.26
CA LEU A 143 -10.35 -3.16 -7.32
C LEU A 143 -11.60 -3.97 -7.03
N GLY A 144 -12.72 -3.28 -6.83
CA GLY A 144 -14.00 -3.93 -6.53
C GLY A 144 -13.95 -4.82 -5.29
N GLY A 145 -13.16 -4.43 -4.29
CA GLY A 145 -12.95 -5.20 -3.05
C GLY A 145 -11.99 -6.39 -3.17
N MET A 146 -11.34 -6.58 -4.33
CA MET A 146 -10.31 -7.60 -4.51
C MET A 146 -8.93 -6.98 -4.33
N LEU A 147 -8.04 -7.72 -3.67
CA LEU A 147 -6.61 -7.40 -3.68
C LEU A 147 -6.06 -7.67 -5.08
N CYS A 148 -5.40 -6.68 -5.65
CA CYS A 148 -4.83 -6.74 -6.99
C CYS A 148 -3.34 -6.46 -6.96
N VAL A 149 -2.60 -7.15 -7.82
CA VAL A 149 -1.22 -6.79 -8.15
C VAL A 149 -1.15 -6.48 -9.63
N TYR A 150 -0.33 -5.50 -9.98
CA TYR A 150 -0.10 -5.15 -11.36
C TYR A 150 1.37 -4.96 -11.61
N PHE A 151 1.76 -5.21 -12.85
CA PHE A 151 3.11 -4.93 -13.30
C PHE A 151 3.17 -4.61 -14.78
N SER A 152 4.14 -3.78 -15.14
CA SER A 152 4.37 -3.27 -16.48
C SER A 152 5.82 -3.50 -16.87
N ASN A 153 6.04 -4.16 -18.00
CA ASN A 153 7.33 -4.17 -18.69
C ASN A 153 7.24 -3.32 -19.97
N GLU A 154 8.30 -3.32 -20.79
CA GLU A 154 8.35 -2.55 -22.04
C GLU A 154 7.26 -2.90 -23.06
N ILE A 155 6.59 -4.05 -22.90
CA ILE A 155 5.67 -4.60 -23.91
C ILE A 155 4.24 -4.70 -23.37
N THR A 156 4.08 -5.12 -22.11
CA THR A 156 2.78 -5.51 -21.55
C THR A 156 2.56 -5.06 -20.11
N PHE A 157 1.32 -4.69 -19.85
CA PHE A 157 0.78 -4.39 -18.54
C PHE A 157 -0.12 -5.54 -18.16
N ASN A 158 0.09 -6.07 -16.97
CA ASN A 158 -0.58 -7.26 -16.48
C ASN A 158 -1.28 -6.89 -15.18
N LEU A 159 -2.58 -7.17 -15.11
CA LEU A 159 -3.36 -6.97 -13.90
C LEU A 159 -3.86 -8.32 -13.39
N TRP A 160 -3.52 -8.64 -12.14
CA TRP A 160 -3.95 -9.83 -11.45
C TRP A 160 -4.81 -9.47 -10.25
N ALA A 161 -5.82 -10.29 -9.96
CA ALA A 161 -6.70 -10.14 -8.82
C ALA A 161 -6.82 -11.44 -8.04
N MET A 162 -6.79 -11.33 -6.71
CA MET A 162 -7.07 -12.43 -5.80
C MET A 162 -8.58 -12.52 -5.60
N LYS A 163 -9.22 -13.56 -6.15
CA LYS A 163 -10.68 -13.73 -6.06
C LYS A 163 -11.15 -14.09 -4.67
N THR A 164 -10.33 -14.84 -3.93
CA THR A 164 -10.61 -15.23 -2.55
C THR A 164 -9.43 -14.77 -1.71
N TYR A 165 -9.67 -13.73 -0.91
CA TYR A 165 -8.62 -13.13 -0.08
C TYR A 165 -7.90 -14.18 0.79
N GLY A 166 -6.57 -14.13 0.81
CA GLY A 166 -5.70 -15.07 1.53
C GLY A 166 -5.46 -16.42 0.83
N VAL A 167 -6.13 -16.72 -0.29
CA VAL A 167 -5.96 -18.00 -1.01
C VAL A 167 -5.06 -17.80 -2.22
N LYS A 168 -3.83 -18.36 -2.16
CA LYS A 168 -2.81 -18.25 -3.22
C LYS A 168 -3.36 -18.68 -4.59
N GLU A 169 -4.08 -19.80 -4.64
CA GLU A 169 -4.58 -20.39 -5.88
C GLU A 169 -5.71 -19.56 -6.52
N SER A 170 -6.23 -18.55 -5.81
CA SER A 170 -7.31 -17.69 -6.30
C SER A 170 -6.82 -16.48 -7.09
N TRP A 171 -5.51 -16.30 -7.24
CA TRP A 171 -4.94 -15.31 -8.13
C TRP A 171 -5.34 -15.63 -9.59
N THR A 172 -5.96 -14.66 -10.26
CA THR A 172 -6.30 -14.75 -11.69
C THR A 172 -5.80 -13.51 -12.39
N ASN A 173 -5.23 -13.70 -13.57
CA ASN A 173 -5.03 -12.61 -14.52
C ASN A 173 -6.41 -12.10 -14.95
N LEU A 174 -6.66 -10.81 -14.76
CA LEU A 174 -7.87 -10.15 -15.25
C LEU A 174 -7.72 -9.80 -16.73
N PHE A 175 -6.58 -9.20 -17.08
CA PHE A 175 -6.20 -8.94 -18.45
C PHE A 175 -4.71 -8.61 -18.56
N THR A 176 -4.22 -8.74 -19.79
CA THR A 176 -2.92 -8.26 -20.24
C THR A 176 -3.15 -7.36 -21.45
N ILE A 177 -2.61 -6.14 -21.41
CA ILE A 177 -2.70 -5.17 -22.52
C ILE A 177 -1.29 -4.73 -22.94
N PRO A 178 -1.09 -4.32 -24.20
CA PRO A 178 0.15 -3.68 -24.60
C PRO A 178 0.37 -2.38 -23.83
N THR A 179 1.61 -2.11 -23.42
CA THR A 179 2.04 -0.83 -22.86
C THR A 179 3.00 -0.26 -23.89
N ASN A 180 2.62 0.89 -24.45
CA ASN A 180 3.47 1.60 -25.40
C ASN A 180 4.51 2.41 -24.59
N GLU A 181 5.36 1.71 -23.81
CA GLU A 181 6.31 2.32 -22.86
C GLU A 181 5.64 3.21 -21.80
N GLN A 182 4.38 2.89 -21.47
CA GLN A 182 3.60 3.59 -20.45
C GLN A 182 3.51 2.75 -19.19
N HIS A 183 3.34 3.42 -18.06
CA HIS A 183 3.21 2.77 -16.77
C HIS A 183 1.83 3.04 -16.15
N PRO A 184 0.79 2.34 -16.63
CA PRO A 184 -0.55 2.55 -16.12
C PRO A 184 -0.67 2.06 -14.68
N THR A 185 -1.43 2.81 -13.88
CA THR A 185 -1.80 2.44 -12.51
C THR A 185 -3.31 2.19 -12.45
N PRO A 186 -3.76 1.06 -11.87
CA PRO A 186 -5.19 0.78 -11.73
C PRO A 186 -5.83 1.69 -10.68
N MET A 187 -6.92 2.35 -11.06
CA MET A 187 -7.62 3.33 -10.20
C MET A 187 -8.96 2.81 -9.70
N TYR A 188 -9.75 2.19 -10.58
CA TYR A 188 -11.12 1.82 -10.26
C TYR A 188 -11.63 0.70 -11.15
N ARG A 189 -12.55 -0.11 -10.63
CA ARG A 189 -13.26 -1.15 -11.39
C ARG A 189 -14.76 -0.91 -11.36
N PHE A 190 -15.35 -0.76 -12.54
CA PHE A 190 -16.78 -0.58 -12.74
C PHE A 190 -17.55 -1.90 -12.56
N SER A 191 -18.85 -1.79 -12.30
CA SER A 191 -19.74 -2.95 -12.10
C SER A 191 -19.88 -3.84 -13.33
N ASN A 192 -19.71 -3.30 -14.53
CA ASN A 192 -19.67 -4.04 -15.80
C ASN A 192 -18.33 -4.79 -16.01
N GLY A 193 -17.36 -4.62 -15.11
CA GLY A 193 -16.06 -5.27 -15.16
C GLY A 193 -14.94 -4.47 -15.81
N GLU A 194 -15.23 -3.30 -16.40
CA GLU A 194 -14.21 -2.39 -16.94
C GLU A 194 -13.32 -1.84 -15.82
N VAL A 195 -12.06 -1.55 -16.15
CA VAL A 195 -11.07 -0.99 -15.22
C VAL A 195 -10.56 0.34 -15.75
N LEU A 196 -10.63 1.38 -14.92
CA LEU A 196 -10.01 2.67 -15.18
C LEU A 196 -8.53 2.58 -14.80
N LEU A 197 -7.67 2.90 -15.76
CA LEU A 197 -6.22 3.02 -15.58
C LEU A 197 -5.83 4.49 -15.67
N ASN A 198 -4.96 4.95 -14.79
CA ASN A 198 -4.30 6.23 -14.89
C ASN A 198 -2.95 6.05 -15.61
N VAL A 199 -2.69 6.86 -16.62
CA VAL A 199 -1.45 6.84 -17.40
C VAL A 199 -0.79 8.20 -17.22
N TYR A 200 0.39 8.21 -16.59
CA TYR A 200 1.23 9.40 -16.56
C TYR A 200 1.88 9.56 -17.93
N CYS A 201 1.67 10.71 -18.57
CA CYS A 201 2.27 11.07 -19.86
C CYS A 201 3.50 11.96 -19.65
#